data_AF-A0A0P7UJB7-F1
#
_entry.id   AF-A0A0P7UJB7-F1
#
_cell.length_a   1.000
_cell.length_b   1.000
_cell.length_c   1.000
_cell.angle_alpha   90.00
_cell.angle_beta   90.00
_cell.angle_gamma   90.00
#
_symmetry.space_group_name_H-M   'P 1'
#
loop_
_entity.id
_entity.type
_entity.pdbx_description
1 polymer ?
#
loop_
_entity_poly.entity_id
_entity_poly.type
_entity_poly.pdbx_seq_one_letter_code
_entity_poly.pdbx_strand_id
1 'polypeptide(L)'
;MIIEPTSPKLLPDPLKEPYYQPPYTLVLELTDVLLHPEWSLATGWRFKKRPGIEYLFQQLTPLYEIVIFTAETGMTAYPLIDSIDPQGFVMYRLFRDATRYMDGHHVKDVSCLNRDTSKVIVVDCKREAFSLQPFNGMALRKWDGNSDDRTLYDLAAFLKTIAISGVEDVRSVLENYAHEDDPIEAFKRRQAQLAQEEEQRLVDLSKQKKQGLSLGSIASRFWPRSKQQ
;
A
#
# COMPACT_ATOMS: atom_id res chain seq x y z
N MET A 1 -11.49 15.44 -29.26
CA MET A 1 -11.00 14.56 -30.35
C MET A 1 -9.69 15.14 -30.87
N ILE A 2 -8.55 14.47 -30.74
CA ILE A 2 -8.30 13.23 -29.95
C ILE A 2 -8.39 13.57 -28.43
N ILE A 3 -7.89 12.88 -27.39
CA ILE A 3 -7.04 11.68 -27.25
C ILE A 3 -7.81 10.66 -26.40
N GLU A 4 -7.92 9.42 -26.90
CA GLU A 4 -8.15 8.22 -26.08
C GLU A 4 -6.75 7.63 -25.76
N PRO A 5 -6.57 6.87 -24.65
CA PRO A 5 -5.23 6.45 -24.22
C PRO A 5 -4.54 5.65 -25.32
N THR A 6 -3.21 5.80 -25.45
CA THR A 6 -2.40 5.34 -26.62
C THR A 6 -2.66 3.89 -27.08
N SER A 7 -3.14 3.03 -26.19
CA SER A 7 -3.67 1.69 -26.50
C SER A 7 -4.86 1.37 -25.58
N PRO A 8 -5.88 0.60 -26.03
CA PRO A 8 -6.93 0.06 -25.15
C PRO A 8 -6.39 -0.93 -24.11
N LYS A 9 -5.18 -1.47 -24.31
CA LYS A 9 -4.41 -2.22 -23.31
C LYS A 9 -3.07 -1.52 -23.07
N LEU A 10 -2.87 -0.95 -21.88
CA LEU A 10 -1.66 -0.22 -21.49
C LEU A 10 -0.52 -1.15 -21.05
N LEU A 11 -0.84 -2.32 -20.49
CA LEU A 11 0.13 -3.35 -20.10
C LEU A 11 -0.03 -4.60 -20.98
N PRO A 12 1.07 -5.35 -21.26
CA PRO A 12 0.98 -6.66 -21.92
C PRO A 12 0.19 -7.65 -21.07
N ASP A 13 -0.21 -8.78 -21.65
CA ASP A 13 -0.89 -9.84 -20.91
C ASP A 13 0.02 -10.39 -19.78
N PRO A 14 -0.53 -10.80 -18.62
CA PRO A 14 0.25 -11.25 -17.47
C PRO A 14 1.21 -12.41 -17.79
N LEU A 15 2.34 -12.45 -17.06
CA LEU A 15 3.33 -13.52 -17.19
C LEU A 15 2.73 -14.88 -16.82
N LYS A 16 3.24 -15.93 -17.47
CA LYS A 16 2.83 -17.33 -17.30
C LYS A 16 4.03 -18.17 -16.89
N GLU A 17 3.77 -19.29 -16.23
CA GLU A 17 4.77 -20.32 -15.91
C GLU A 17 5.65 -20.63 -17.14
N PRO A 18 6.99 -20.64 -17.02
CA PRO A 18 7.79 -20.66 -15.78
C PRO A 18 8.03 -19.31 -15.09
N TYR A 19 7.52 -18.20 -15.63
CA TYR A 19 7.73 -16.86 -15.06
C TYR A 19 6.72 -16.55 -13.95
N TYR A 20 7.19 -15.93 -12.87
CA TYR A 20 6.35 -15.49 -11.76
C TYR A 20 5.70 -14.13 -12.05
N GLN A 21 4.39 -14.05 -11.84
CA GLN A 21 3.60 -12.82 -11.82
C GLN A 21 3.12 -12.59 -10.37
N PRO A 22 3.36 -11.43 -9.74
CA PRO A 22 2.78 -11.12 -8.44
C PRO A 22 1.23 -11.03 -8.51
N PRO A 23 0.50 -11.45 -7.46
CA PRO A 23 -0.96 -11.58 -7.49
C PRO A 23 -1.75 -10.26 -7.41
N TYR A 24 -1.07 -9.13 -7.14
CA TYR A 24 -1.65 -7.79 -7.11
C TYR A 24 -0.84 -6.85 -8.01
N THR A 25 -1.46 -5.76 -8.47
CA THR A 25 -0.77 -4.68 -9.21
C THR A 25 -0.81 -3.40 -8.39
N LEU A 26 0.34 -2.77 -8.18
CA LEU A 26 0.49 -1.51 -7.46
C LEU A 26 0.87 -0.40 -8.44
N VAL A 27 -0.05 0.54 -8.63
CA VAL A 27 0.13 1.70 -9.50
C VAL A 27 0.50 2.90 -8.64
N LEU A 28 1.67 3.50 -8.87
CA LEU A 28 2.18 4.64 -8.10
C LEU A 28 2.32 5.88 -8.99
N GLU A 29 1.84 7.04 -8.52
CA GLU A 29 2.32 8.34 -9.02
C GLU A 29 3.79 8.57 -8.61
N LEU A 30 4.53 9.28 -9.46
CA LEU A 30 5.91 9.69 -9.22
C LEU A 30 5.96 11.01 -8.43
N THR A 31 5.26 12.04 -8.92
CA THR A 31 5.34 13.41 -8.40
C THR A 31 4.53 13.57 -7.11
N ASP A 32 5.15 14.15 -6.09
CA ASP A 32 4.64 14.36 -4.72
C ASP A 32 4.24 13.09 -3.93
N VAL A 33 4.31 11.90 -4.54
CA VAL A 33 4.16 10.60 -3.86
C VAL A 33 5.53 9.98 -3.59
N LEU A 34 6.41 9.92 -4.58
CA LEU A 34 7.78 9.38 -4.47
C LEU A 34 8.86 10.48 -4.57
N LEU A 35 8.68 11.46 -5.45
CA LEU A 35 9.63 12.54 -5.72
C LEU A 35 8.96 13.91 -5.60
N HIS A 36 9.60 14.85 -4.89
CA HIS A 36 9.13 16.23 -4.81
C HIS A 36 10.00 17.17 -5.66
N PRO A 37 9.42 17.97 -6.59
CA PRO A 37 10.17 18.94 -7.36
C PRO A 37 10.49 20.18 -6.51
N GLU A 38 11.78 20.46 -6.34
CA GLU A 38 12.31 21.60 -5.59
C GLU A 38 13.02 22.56 -6.57
N TRP A 39 12.90 23.87 -6.35
CA TRP A 39 13.62 24.88 -7.15
C TRP A 39 14.38 25.85 -6.26
N SER A 40 15.63 26.15 -6.64
CA SER A 40 16.40 27.24 -6.01
C SER A 40 17.18 28.04 -7.04
N LEU A 41 17.47 29.30 -6.72
CA LEU A 41 18.33 30.18 -7.53
C LEU A 41 19.74 29.61 -7.77
N ALA A 42 20.27 28.81 -6.83
CA ALA A 42 21.62 28.25 -6.90
C ALA A 42 21.70 26.94 -7.70
N THR A 43 20.57 26.26 -7.92
CA THR A 43 20.55 24.89 -8.49
C THR A 43 19.59 24.69 -9.65
N GLY A 44 18.69 25.64 -9.91
CA GLY A 44 17.51 25.41 -10.73
C GLY A 44 16.61 24.33 -10.12
N TRP A 45 15.86 23.65 -10.99
CA TRP A 45 15.01 22.51 -10.63
C TRP A 45 15.83 21.28 -10.23
N ARG A 46 15.47 20.67 -9.10
CA ARG A 46 15.92 19.34 -8.66
C ARG A 46 14.71 18.52 -8.22
N PHE A 47 14.90 17.22 -8.06
CA PHE A 47 13.90 16.33 -7.47
C PHE A 47 14.49 15.72 -6.20
N LYS A 48 13.79 15.87 -5.07
CA LYS A 48 14.16 15.24 -3.81
C LYS A 48 13.51 13.86 -3.73
N LYS A 49 14.24 12.86 -3.24
CA LYS A 49 13.70 11.51 -2.95
C LYS A 49 12.95 11.51 -1.63
N ARG A 50 11.74 10.96 -1.58
CA ARG A 50 11.01 10.71 -0.33
C ARG A 50 11.74 9.63 0.50
N PRO A 51 11.82 9.77 1.83
CA PRO A 51 12.37 8.72 2.67
C PRO A 51 11.57 7.41 2.53
N GLY A 52 12.26 6.29 2.35
CA GLY A 52 11.64 4.95 2.35
C GLY A 52 11.19 4.39 1.00
N ILE A 53 11.49 5.03 -0.13
CA ILE A 53 11.19 4.45 -1.47
C ILE A 53 11.85 3.08 -1.62
N GLU A 54 13.14 2.98 -1.29
CA GLU A 54 13.91 1.74 -1.42
C GLU A 54 13.35 0.63 -0.51
N TYR A 55 12.80 0.98 0.67
CA TYR A 55 12.11 0.05 1.57
C TYR A 55 10.76 -0.39 1.01
N LEU A 56 9.96 0.54 0.50
CA LEU A 56 8.66 0.28 -0.13
C LEU A 56 8.81 -0.74 -1.28
N PHE A 57 9.75 -0.50 -2.21
CA PHE A 57 9.99 -1.40 -3.33
C PHE A 57 10.48 -2.78 -2.86
N GLN A 58 11.44 -2.84 -1.93
CA GLN A 58 11.95 -4.12 -1.40
C GLN A 58 10.89 -4.94 -0.65
N GLN A 59 9.96 -4.30 0.06
CA GLN A 59 8.89 -5.03 0.76
C GLN A 59 7.76 -5.49 -0.16
N LEU A 60 7.50 -4.78 -1.26
CA LEU A 60 6.31 -5.01 -2.09
C LEU A 60 6.57 -5.74 -3.42
N THR A 61 7.77 -5.69 -3.99
CA THR A 61 8.09 -6.42 -5.25
C THR A 61 7.69 -7.90 -5.24
N PRO A 62 7.91 -8.71 -4.18
CA PRO A 62 7.49 -10.13 -4.18
C PRO A 62 5.97 -10.34 -4.02
N LEU A 63 5.18 -9.28 -3.85
CA LEU A 63 3.73 -9.30 -3.58
C LEU A 63 2.91 -8.52 -4.61
N TYR A 64 3.52 -7.51 -5.24
CA TYR A 64 2.89 -6.56 -6.17
C TYR A 64 3.74 -6.38 -7.44
N GLU A 65 3.08 -6.41 -8.58
CA GLU A 65 3.59 -5.85 -9.83
C GLU A 65 3.63 -4.33 -9.70
N ILE A 66 4.82 -3.74 -9.56
CA ILE A 66 4.98 -2.30 -9.37
C ILE A 66 4.97 -1.60 -10.74
N VAL A 67 4.02 -0.67 -10.90
CA VAL A 67 3.83 0.15 -12.10
C VAL A 67 3.93 1.62 -11.70
N ILE A 68 4.90 2.36 -12.24
CA ILE A 68 4.86 3.82 -12.15
C ILE A 68 3.90 4.31 -13.22
N PHE A 69 2.82 5.00 -12.84
CA PHE A 69 1.90 5.66 -13.75
C PHE A 69 1.80 7.13 -13.34
N THR A 70 2.43 8.01 -14.11
CA THR A 70 2.56 9.43 -13.80
C THR A 70 1.86 10.33 -14.81
N ALA A 71 1.34 11.46 -14.32
CA ALA A 71 0.91 12.55 -15.19
C ALA A 71 2.09 13.33 -15.81
N GLU A 72 3.35 12.98 -15.55
CA GLU A 72 4.52 13.57 -16.20
C GLU A 72 4.85 12.99 -17.57
N THR A 73 5.60 13.76 -18.39
CA THR A 73 6.07 13.27 -19.69
C THR A 73 7.23 12.29 -19.52
N GLY A 74 7.34 11.30 -20.40
CA GLY A 74 8.43 10.31 -20.37
C GLY A 74 9.83 10.95 -20.39
N MET A 75 10.02 12.04 -21.13
CA MET A 75 11.31 12.76 -21.18
C MET A 75 11.77 13.28 -19.81
N THR A 76 10.83 13.67 -18.94
CA THR A 76 11.12 14.12 -17.57
C THR A 76 11.17 12.94 -16.60
N ALA A 77 10.19 12.04 -16.67
CA ALA A 77 9.98 11.00 -15.67
C ALA A 77 10.94 9.81 -15.79
N TYR A 78 11.36 9.43 -17.00
CA TYR A 78 12.20 8.25 -17.22
C TYR A 78 13.54 8.28 -16.46
N PRO A 79 14.39 9.33 -16.58
CA PRO A 79 15.66 9.39 -15.83
C PRO A 79 15.45 9.55 -14.31
N LEU A 80 14.29 10.08 -13.89
CA LEU A 80 13.92 10.17 -12.48
C LEU A 80 13.58 8.79 -11.90
N ILE A 81 12.85 7.96 -12.64
CA ILE A 81 12.56 6.57 -12.25
C ILE A 81 13.86 5.76 -12.15
N ASP A 82 14.75 5.85 -13.15
CA ASP A 82 16.06 5.19 -13.10
C ASP A 82 16.93 5.63 -11.91
N SER A 83 16.74 6.86 -11.39
CA SER A 83 17.46 7.35 -10.20
C SER A 83 16.92 6.83 -8.86
N ILE A 84 15.64 6.43 -8.80
CA ILE A 84 15.02 5.84 -7.59
C ILE A 84 15.01 4.32 -7.60
N ASP A 85 15.01 3.70 -8.78
CA ASP A 85 15.01 2.25 -8.96
C ASP A 85 16.25 1.73 -9.73
N PRO A 86 17.45 1.77 -9.11
CA PRO A 86 18.66 1.20 -9.69
C PRO A 86 18.71 -0.34 -9.62
N GLN A 87 17.66 -1.00 -9.09
CA GLN A 87 17.60 -2.46 -8.90
C GLN A 87 16.56 -3.14 -9.81
N GLY A 88 15.67 -2.38 -10.47
CA GLY A 88 14.72 -2.89 -11.45
C GLY A 88 13.44 -3.46 -10.84
N PHE A 89 12.99 -2.90 -9.71
CA PHE A 89 11.74 -3.28 -9.05
C PHE A 89 10.48 -2.83 -9.82
N VAL A 90 10.56 -1.74 -10.59
CA VAL A 90 9.45 -1.20 -11.40
C VAL A 90 9.32 -2.00 -12.70
N MET A 91 8.28 -2.83 -12.79
CA MET A 91 8.03 -3.68 -13.95
C MET A 91 7.54 -2.91 -15.18
N TYR A 92 6.71 -1.87 -14.98
CA TYR A 92 6.17 -1.06 -16.07
C TYR A 92 6.15 0.44 -15.73
N ARG A 93 6.25 1.26 -16.78
CA ARG A 93 6.33 2.73 -16.71
C ARG A 93 5.33 3.33 -17.69
N LEU A 94 4.34 4.05 -17.18
CA LEU A 94 3.27 4.72 -17.93
C LEU A 94 3.34 6.23 -17.66
N PHE A 95 3.20 7.02 -18.72
CA PHE A 95 3.40 8.48 -18.69
C PHE A 95 2.13 9.22 -19.12
N ARG A 96 2.21 10.55 -19.25
CA ARG A 96 1.11 11.45 -19.63
C ARG A 96 0.28 10.98 -20.83
N ASP A 97 0.88 10.34 -21.83
CA ASP A 97 0.20 9.84 -23.03
C ASP A 97 -0.73 8.64 -22.77
N ALA A 98 -0.43 7.83 -21.74
CA ALA A 98 -1.30 6.76 -21.28
C ALA A 98 -2.50 7.26 -20.43
N THR A 99 -2.53 8.54 -20.02
CA THR A 99 -3.64 9.12 -19.25
C THR A 99 -4.76 9.62 -20.14
N ARG A 100 -5.99 9.63 -19.61
CA ARG A 100 -7.15 10.29 -20.23
C ARG A 100 -7.23 11.73 -19.75
N TYR A 101 -7.32 12.70 -20.65
CA TYR A 101 -7.49 14.11 -20.27
C TYR A 101 -8.99 14.44 -20.18
N MET A 102 -9.49 14.69 -18.98
CA MET A 102 -10.91 14.89 -18.67
C MET A 102 -11.07 16.03 -17.68
N ASP A 103 -12.00 16.95 -17.94
CA ASP A 103 -12.36 18.07 -17.06
C ASP A 103 -11.17 18.86 -16.48
N GLY A 104 -10.15 19.08 -17.33
CA GLY A 104 -8.91 19.79 -16.99
C GLY A 104 -7.81 18.93 -16.36
N HIS A 105 -8.10 17.67 -16.01
CA HIS A 105 -7.25 16.77 -15.23
C HIS A 105 -6.74 15.57 -16.04
N HIS A 106 -5.60 15.01 -15.63
CA HIS A 106 -5.08 13.75 -16.15
C HIS A 106 -5.58 12.58 -15.28
N VAL A 107 -6.36 11.69 -15.86
CA VAL A 107 -7.00 10.55 -15.19
C VAL A 107 -6.37 9.24 -15.66
N LYS A 108 -6.10 8.33 -14.72
CA LYS A 108 -5.46 7.03 -14.90
C LYS A 108 -6.55 5.97 -14.93
N ASP A 109 -6.96 5.60 -16.13
CA ASP A 109 -8.06 4.64 -16.31
C ASP A 109 -7.57 3.21 -16.02
N VAL A 110 -7.95 2.70 -14.85
CA VAL A 110 -7.56 1.37 -14.37
C VAL A 110 -8.09 0.27 -15.29
N SER A 111 -9.21 0.49 -15.99
CA SER A 111 -9.77 -0.49 -16.92
C SER A 111 -8.86 -0.78 -18.12
N CYS A 112 -8.04 0.20 -18.53
CA CYS A 112 -7.10 0.06 -19.63
C CYS A 112 -5.81 -0.70 -19.22
N LEU A 113 -5.58 -0.99 -17.94
CA LEU A 113 -4.33 -1.62 -17.46
C LEU A 113 -4.20 -3.11 -17.81
N ASN A 114 -5.22 -3.76 -18.39
CA ASN A 114 -5.16 -5.20 -18.73
C ASN A 114 -4.85 -6.09 -17.51
N ARG A 115 -5.41 -5.73 -16.35
CA ARG A 115 -5.32 -6.43 -15.05
C ARG A 115 -6.71 -6.54 -14.44
N ASP A 116 -6.91 -7.47 -13.51
CA ASP A 116 -8.18 -7.54 -12.77
C ASP A 116 -8.28 -6.37 -11.78
N THR A 117 -9.32 -5.54 -11.96
CA THR A 117 -9.68 -4.44 -11.06
C THR A 117 -9.89 -4.85 -9.61
N SER A 118 -10.16 -6.14 -9.29
CA SER A 118 -10.19 -6.61 -7.90
C SER A 118 -8.82 -6.66 -7.23
N LYS A 119 -7.73 -6.59 -8.02
CA LYS A 119 -6.32 -6.73 -7.61
C LYS A 119 -5.44 -5.50 -7.86
N VAL A 120 -5.97 -4.43 -8.46
CA VAL A 120 -5.21 -3.18 -8.69
C VAL A 120 -5.42 -2.18 -7.55
N ILE A 121 -4.33 -1.64 -7.02
CA ILE A 121 -4.34 -0.49 -6.10
C ILE A 121 -3.60 0.68 -6.75
N VAL A 122 -4.24 1.85 -6.83
CA VAL A 122 -3.65 3.11 -7.29
C VAL A 122 -3.31 3.97 -6.09
N VAL A 123 -2.08 4.50 -6.03
CA VAL A 123 -1.62 5.42 -4.98
C VAL A 123 -1.22 6.74 -5.63
N ASP A 124 -1.93 7.80 -5.26
CA ASP A 124 -1.77 9.15 -5.83
C ASP A 124 -1.82 10.21 -4.73
N CYS A 125 -1.49 11.46 -5.04
CA CYS A 125 -1.77 12.62 -4.19
C CYS A 125 -3.06 13.37 -4.61
N LYS A 126 -3.67 12.99 -5.74
CA LYS A 126 -4.86 13.60 -6.34
C LYS A 126 -5.98 12.58 -6.47
N ARG A 127 -7.18 12.88 -5.94
CA ARG A 127 -8.36 11.99 -6.04
C ARG A 127 -8.95 12.00 -7.46
N GLU A 128 -8.72 13.08 -8.19
CA GLU A 128 -9.12 13.29 -9.59
C GLU A 128 -8.42 12.28 -10.51
N ALA A 129 -7.17 11.92 -10.20
CA ALA A 129 -6.33 11.04 -11.00
C ALA A 129 -6.86 9.60 -11.09
N PHE A 130 -7.73 9.17 -10.17
CA PHE A 130 -8.38 7.86 -10.18
C PHE A 130 -9.92 7.97 -10.15
N SER A 131 -10.47 9.12 -10.56
CA SER A 131 -11.91 9.44 -10.54
C SER A 131 -12.81 8.46 -11.30
N LEU A 132 -12.30 7.74 -12.30
CA LEU A 132 -13.02 6.69 -13.03
C LEU A 132 -13.16 5.38 -12.24
N GLN A 133 -12.30 5.13 -11.24
CA GLN A 133 -12.31 3.94 -10.39
C GLN A 133 -12.00 4.33 -8.92
N PRO A 134 -12.90 5.09 -8.24
CA PRO A 134 -12.60 5.69 -6.93
C PRO A 134 -12.23 4.67 -5.85
N PHE A 135 -12.84 3.48 -5.87
CA PHE A 135 -12.57 2.40 -4.91
C PHE A 135 -11.29 1.61 -5.20
N ASN A 136 -10.58 1.89 -6.31
CA ASN A 136 -9.23 1.37 -6.56
C ASN A 136 -8.14 2.34 -6.10
N GLY A 137 -8.49 3.57 -5.69
CA GLY A 137 -7.53 4.62 -5.37
C GLY A 137 -7.35 4.88 -3.87
N MET A 138 -6.10 5.09 -3.47
CA MET A 138 -5.70 5.65 -2.20
C MET A 138 -5.06 7.02 -2.44
N ALA A 139 -5.70 8.07 -1.96
CA ALA A 139 -5.11 9.40 -1.91
C ALA A 139 -4.23 9.54 -0.67
N LEU A 140 -2.93 9.71 -0.87
CA LEU A 140 -1.99 10.12 0.17
C LEU A 140 -1.93 11.64 0.25
N ARG A 141 -1.58 12.15 1.44
CA ARG A 141 -1.15 13.54 1.58
C ARG A 141 0.04 13.81 0.65
N LYS A 142 -0.10 14.83 -0.21
CA LYS A 142 0.97 15.41 -1.04
C LYS A 142 2.21 15.65 -0.17
N TRP A 143 3.35 15.06 -0.54
CA TRP A 143 4.61 15.31 0.14
C TRP A 143 5.15 16.71 -0.18
N ASP A 144 5.79 17.32 0.81
CA ASP A 144 6.30 18.70 0.84
C ASP A 144 7.83 18.76 0.81
N GLY A 145 8.49 17.63 0.58
CA GLY A 145 9.94 17.50 0.63
C GLY A 145 10.51 17.24 2.03
N ASN A 146 9.71 17.08 3.10
CA ASN A 146 10.22 16.80 4.44
C ASN A 146 11.06 15.51 4.52
N SER A 147 12.29 15.60 5.05
CA SER A 147 13.21 14.46 5.25
C SER A 147 12.80 13.51 6.38
N ASP A 148 11.92 13.96 7.29
CA ASP A 148 11.42 13.15 8.42
C ASP A 148 10.08 12.48 8.15
N ASP A 149 9.56 12.58 6.92
CA ASP A 149 8.42 11.80 6.43
C ASP A 149 8.67 10.28 6.60
N ARG A 150 7.66 9.54 7.05
CA ARG A 150 7.69 8.07 7.17
C ARG A 150 6.52 7.39 6.45
N THR A 151 5.70 8.14 5.72
CA THR A 151 4.44 7.65 5.12
C THR A 151 4.67 6.49 4.16
N LEU A 152 5.82 6.39 3.48
CA LEU A 152 6.14 5.25 2.62
C LEU A 152 6.41 3.94 3.38
N TYR A 153 6.93 4.00 4.61
CA TYR A 153 7.08 2.82 5.47
C TYR A 153 5.72 2.32 5.95
N ASP A 154 4.84 3.26 6.29
CA ASP A 154 3.47 2.98 6.74
C ASP A 154 2.60 2.43 5.59
N LEU A 155 2.74 3.00 4.38
CA LEU A 155 2.14 2.50 3.14
C LEU A 155 2.64 1.09 2.81
N ALA A 156 3.95 0.83 2.96
CA ALA A 156 4.52 -0.49 2.77
C ALA A 156 3.91 -1.51 3.74
N ALA A 157 3.70 -1.13 5.00
CA ALA A 157 3.01 -1.98 5.98
C ALA A 157 1.54 -2.23 5.58
N PHE A 158 0.80 -1.19 5.18
CA PHE A 158 -0.60 -1.30 4.73
C PHE A 158 -0.77 -2.26 3.55
N LEU A 159 -0.01 -2.05 2.48
CA LEU A 159 -0.09 -2.89 1.27
C LEU A 159 0.38 -4.32 1.57
N LYS A 160 1.43 -4.48 2.37
CA LYS A 160 1.90 -5.80 2.82
C LYS A 160 0.84 -6.54 3.65
N THR A 161 0.06 -5.84 4.49
CA THR A 161 -1.09 -6.43 5.20
C THR A 161 -2.16 -6.92 4.23
N ILE A 162 -2.58 -6.10 3.24
CA ILE A 162 -3.57 -6.53 2.24
C ILE A 162 -3.13 -7.82 1.52
N ALA A 163 -1.87 -7.85 1.05
CA ALA A 163 -1.35 -8.99 0.31
C ALA A 163 -1.25 -10.26 1.18
N ILE A 164 -0.75 -10.15 2.42
CA ILE A 164 -0.62 -11.28 3.35
C ILE A 164 -1.99 -11.79 3.83
N SER A 165 -2.98 -10.91 4.00
CA SER A 165 -4.35 -11.29 4.35
C SER A 165 -5.12 -11.96 3.19
N GLY A 166 -4.53 -12.06 1.99
CA GLY A 166 -5.14 -12.79 0.86
C GLY A 166 -6.43 -12.18 0.33
N VAL A 167 -6.63 -10.87 0.50
CA VAL A 167 -7.87 -10.14 0.19
C VAL A 167 -8.32 -10.42 -1.26
N GLU A 168 -9.50 -11.01 -1.43
CA GLU A 168 -10.04 -11.33 -2.76
C GLU A 168 -10.27 -10.09 -3.61
N ASP A 169 -10.98 -9.08 -3.09
CA ASP A 169 -11.21 -7.79 -3.76
C ASP A 169 -10.71 -6.62 -2.91
N VAL A 170 -9.62 -5.97 -3.34
CA VAL A 170 -9.00 -4.84 -2.63
C VAL A 170 -9.91 -3.63 -2.50
N ARG A 171 -10.91 -3.48 -3.38
CA ARG A 171 -11.83 -2.34 -3.39
C ARG A 171 -12.68 -2.28 -2.13
N SER A 172 -13.07 -3.45 -1.61
CA SER A 172 -13.79 -3.58 -0.33
C SER A 172 -12.97 -3.06 0.86
N VAL A 173 -11.64 -3.20 0.83
CA VAL A 173 -10.75 -2.65 1.84
C VAL A 173 -10.58 -1.15 1.63
N LEU A 174 -10.31 -0.71 0.40
CA LEU A 174 -10.06 0.70 0.08
C LEU A 174 -11.28 1.59 0.32
N GLU A 175 -12.50 1.12 0.05
CA GLU A 175 -13.75 1.83 0.37
C GLU A 175 -13.84 2.19 1.87
N ASN A 176 -13.43 1.26 2.75
CA ASN A 176 -13.34 1.49 4.19
C ASN A 176 -12.25 2.50 4.62
N TYR A 177 -11.43 3.02 3.70
CA TYR A 177 -10.48 4.12 3.93
C TYR A 177 -10.76 5.35 3.04
N ALA A 178 -11.60 5.23 2.01
CA ALA A 178 -11.86 6.30 1.04
C ALA A 178 -12.49 7.55 1.68
N HIS A 179 -13.24 7.38 2.77
CA HIS A 179 -13.88 8.44 3.54
C HIS A 179 -13.01 9.05 4.65
N GLU A 180 -11.82 8.51 4.91
CA GLU A 180 -10.89 9.06 5.90
C GLU A 180 -10.06 10.20 5.25
N ASP A 181 -9.74 11.24 6.02
CA ASP A 181 -8.93 12.38 5.54
C ASP A 181 -7.48 11.94 5.21
N ASP A 182 -6.91 11.10 6.07
CA ASP A 182 -5.63 10.42 5.85
C ASP A 182 -5.82 8.90 6.06
N PRO A 183 -5.72 8.08 5.01
CA PRO A 183 -5.95 6.65 5.09
C PRO A 183 -4.84 5.89 5.84
N ILE A 184 -3.63 6.46 5.92
CA ILE A 184 -2.47 5.86 6.58
C ILE A 184 -2.56 6.06 8.09
N GLU A 185 -2.94 7.26 8.56
CA GLU A 185 -3.21 7.49 9.98
C GLU A 185 -4.47 6.74 10.46
N ALA A 186 -5.48 6.59 9.60
CA ALA A 186 -6.61 5.70 9.86
C ALA A 186 -6.19 4.23 10.02
N PHE A 187 -5.26 3.74 9.19
CA PHE A 187 -4.70 2.40 9.31
C PHE A 187 -3.90 2.20 10.60
N LYS A 188 -3.00 3.14 10.95
CA LYS A 188 -2.23 3.10 12.22
C LYS A 188 -3.15 3.01 13.44
N ARG A 189 -4.20 3.85 13.48
CA ARG A 189 -5.23 3.86 14.53
C ARG A 189 -5.89 2.49 14.66
N ARG A 190 -6.31 1.88 13.54
CA ARG A 190 -6.93 0.54 13.52
C ARG A 190 -5.96 -0.56 13.95
N GLN A 191 -4.69 -0.53 13.53
CA GLN A 191 -3.68 -1.48 14.02
C GLN A 191 -3.42 -1.35 15.53
N ALA A 192 -3.30 -0.13 16.05
CA ALA A 192 -3.09 0.11 17.48
C ALA A 192 -4.28 -0.37 18.33
N GLN A 193 -5.51 -0.20 17.84
CA GLN A 193 -6.73 -0.74 18.49
C GLN A 193 -6.69 -2.27 18.54
N LEU A 194 -6.45 -2.95 17.41
CA LEU A 194 -6.38 -4.42 17.35
C LEU A 194 -5.28 -4.99 18.26
N ALA A 195 -4.12 -4.33 18.35
CA ALA A 195 -3.03 -4.75 19.25
C ALA A 195 -3.42 -4.62 20.74
N GLN A 196 -4.15 -3.56 21.12
CA GLN A 196 -4.66 -3.38 22.48
C GLN A 196 -5.75 -4.39 22.84
N GLU A 197 -6.63 -4.73 21.89
CA GLU A 197 -7.65 -5.78 22.05
C GLU A 197 -7.01 -7.16 22.22
N GLU A 198 -5.97 -7.49 21.45
CA GLU A 198 -5.21 -8.73 21.60
C GLU A 198 -4.47 -8.80 22.94
N GLU A 199 -3.79 -7.73 23.37
CA GLU A 199 -3.13 -7.68 24.68
C GLU A 199 -4.13 -7.87 25.83
N GLN A 200 -5.26 -7.18 25.81
CA GLN A 200 -6.33 -7.34 26.81
C GLN A 200 -6.86 -8.78 26.84
N ARG A 201 -7.10 -9.39 25.68
CA ARG A 201 -7.56 -10.78 25.56
C ARG A 201 -6.53 -11.77 26.12
N LEU A 202 -5.24 -11.58 25.86
CA LEU A 202 -4.15 -12.40 26.41
C LEU A 202 -4.04 -12.24 27.93
N VAL A 203 -4.15 -11.00 28.43
CA VAL A 203 -4.17 -10.69 29.87
C VAL A 203 -5.33 -11.38 30.57
N ASP A 204 -6.56 -11.33 30.02
CA ASP A 204 -7.73 -11.94 30.63
C ASP A 204 -7.73 -13.47 30.57
N LEU A 205 -7.25 -14.07 29.47
CA LEU A 205 -6.96 -15.51 29.41
C LEU A 205 -5.94 -15.91 30.51
N SER A 206 -4.93 -15.07 30.78
CA SER A 206 -3.97 -15.32 31.86
C SER A 206 -4.60 -15.24 33.26
N LYS A 207 -5.54 -14.31 33.49
CA LYS A 207 -6.29 -14.18 34.75
C LYS A 207 -7.18 -15.40 34.99
N GLN A 208 -7.96 -15.81 33.98
CA GLN A 208 -8.81 -17.01 34.05
C GLN A 208 -7.99 -18.27 34.34
N LYS A 209 -6.84 -18.46 33.65
CA LYS A 209 -5.95 -19.59 33.90
C LYS A 209 -5.40 -19.61 35.33
N LYS A 210 -5.05 -18.46 35.91
CA LYS A 210 -4.62 -18.35 37.32
C LYS A 210 -5.76 -18.67 38.30
N GLN A 211 -6.99 -18.22 38.04
CA GLN A 211 -8.15 -18.53 38.88
C GLN A 211 -8.50 -20.03 38.86
N GLY A 212 -8.51 -20.67 37.69
CA GLY A 212 -8.74 -22.11 37.55
C GLY A 212 -7.70 -22.96 38.28
N LEU A 213 -6.42 -22.60 38.17
CA LEU A 213 -5.33 -23.26 38.91
C LEU A 213 -5.45 -23.09 40.43
N SER A 214 -5.92 -21.92 40.89
CA SER A 214 -6.16 -21.68 42.33
C SER A 214 -7.22 -22.64 42.89
N LEU A 215 -8.38 -22.75 42.23
CA LEU A 215 -9.46 -23.66 42.64
C LEU A 215 -9.03 -25.13 42.62
N GLY A 216 -8.31 -25.57 41.57
CA GLY A 216 -7.79 -26.93 41.47
C GLY A 216 -6.81 -27.32 42.59
N SER A 217 -6.11 -26.34 43.18
CA SER A 217 -5.12 -26.60 44.25
C SER A 217 -5.73 -26.92 45.62
N ILE A 218 -7.02 -26.62 45.84
CA ILE A 218 -7.70 -26.80 47.13
C ILE A 218 -8.26 -28.22 47.28
N ALA A 219 -8.70 -28.83 46.17
CA ALA A 219 -9.34 -30.16 46.16
C ALA A 219 -8.42 -31.31 46.63
N SER A 220 -7.09 -31.14 46.54
CA SER A 220 -6.11 -32.19 46.87
C SER A 220 -5.76 -32.31 48.36
N ARG A 221 -6.30 -31.44 49.24
CA ARG A 221 -5.96 -31.42 50.68
C ARG A 221 -6.95 -32.15 51.59
N PHE A 222 -8.08 -32.65 51.06
CA PHE A 222 -9.15 -33.27 51.85
C PHE A 222 -9.31 -34.77 51.57
N TRP A 223 -8.26 -35.56 51.81
CA TRP A 223 -8.38 -37.03 51.96
C TRP A 223 -7.59 -37.52 53.18
N PRO A 224 -8.25 -38.00 54.25
CA PRO A 224 -7.56 -38.53 55.42
C PRO A 224 -6.96 -39.90 55.07
N ARG A 225 -5.65 -40.05 55.31
CA ARG A 225 -4.91 -41.28 55.03
C ARG A 225 -5.15 -42.29 56.17
N SER A 226 -6.15 -43.15 56.02
CA SER A 226 -6.47 -44.20 56.99
C SER A 226 -5.31 -45.18 57.18
N LYS A 227 -5.06 -45.59 58.43
CA LYS A 227 -4.10 -46.65 58.78
C LYS A 227 -4.80 -48.00 58.81
N GLN A 228 -4.19 -48.99 58.16
CA GLN A 228 -4.11 -50.39 58.60
C GLN A 228 -2.66 -50.82 58.23
N GLN A 229 -1.83 -51.32 59.15
CA GLN A 229 -1.91 -52.59 59.90
C GLN A 229 -1.88 -53.80 58.99
#